data_AF-A0A438EZJ3-F1
#
_entry.id   AF-A0A438EZJ3-F1
#
_cell.length_a   1.000
_cell.length_b   1.000
_cell.length_c   1.000
_cell.angle_alpha   90.00
_cell.angle_beta   90.00
_cell.angle_gamma   90.00
#
_symmetry.space_group_name_H-M   'P 1'
#
loop_
_entity.id
_entity.type
_entity.pdbx_description
1 polymer ?
#
loop_
_entity_poly.entity_id
_entity_poly.type
_entity_poly.pdbx_seq_one_letter_code
_entity_poly.pdbx_strand_id
1 'polypeptide(L)'
;MNMGSEYVNEDLFGLEDEDIGEEINSRTNITNISSGGSNRGGSGGRTSGKMNQTTINDAYKKEARERACTLITRWMYEAAIPFNAVTYPSFQPMIEAIGQYGVGMKGPTFHEVRVTNLKKELALTKDLMKDHMVEWGKNGCSLMSDGWMDR
;
A
#
# COMPACT_ATOMS: atom_id res chain seq x y z
N MET A 1 19.37 -31.30 -35.77
CA MET A 1 20.41 -30.30 -35.49
C MET A 1 20.06 -29.64 -34.17
N ASN A 2 20.85 -29.89 -33.13
CA ASN A 2 20.73 -29.23 -31.83
C ASN A 2 21.24 -27.79 -31.96
N MET A 3 20.45 -26.81 -31.55
CA MET A 3 20.92 -25.45 -31.28
C MET A 3 20.49 -25.10 -29.86
N GLY A 4 21.49 -24.83 -29.02
CA GLY A 4 21.37 -24.73 -27.57
C GLY A 4 20.47 -23.59 -27.11
N SER A 5 19.66 -23.88 -26.10
CA SER A 5 18.94 -22.90 -25.30
C SER A 5 19.87 -22.42 -24.18
N GLU A 6 20.64 -21.36 -24.42
CA GLU A 6 21.38 -20.69 -23.36
C GLU A 6 21.22 -19.19 -23.53
N TYR A 7 20.21 -18.62 -22.86
CA TYR A 7 20.22 -17.25 -22.34
C TYR A 7 19.31 -17.19 -21.11
N VAL A 8 19.71 -17.93 -20.07
CA VAL A 8 19.35 -17.59 -18.69
C VAL A 8 20.21 -16.40 -18.30
N ASN A 9 19.68 -15.18 -18.44
CA ASN A 9 20.25 -14.03 -17.75
C ASN A 9 19.78 -14.09 -16.30
N GLU A 10 20.49 -14.85 -15.46
CA GLU A 10 20.33 -14.82 -14.00
C GLU A 10 21.26 -13.79 -13.32
N ASP A 11 22.01 -13.01 -14.10
CA ASP A 11 23.08 -12.14 -13.57
C ASP A 11 22.70 -10.65 -13.51
N LEU A 12 21.69 -10.27 -12.72
CA LEU A 12 21.49 -8.83 -12.42
C LEU A 12 21.14 -8.46 -10.97
N PHE A 13 21.20 -9.39 -10.02
CA PHE A 13 20.99 -9.05 -8.59
C PHE A 13 22.05 -9.62 -7.64
N GLY A 14 23.27 -9.86 -8.14
CA GLY A 14 24.44 -10.04 -7.29
C GLY A 14 24.97 -8.69 -6.80
N LEU A 15 24.35 -8.12 -5.77
CA LEU A 15 25.03 -7.13 -4.93
C LEU A 15 25.10 -7.72 -3.53
N GLU A 16 26.35 -8.03 -3.17
CA GLU A 16 26.82 -8.64 -1.95
C GLU A 16 26.35 -7.86 -0.71
N ASP A 17 26.10 -8.59 0.35
CA ASP A 17 25.69 -8.09 1.66
C ASP A 17 26.84 -7.28 2.29
N GLU A 18 26.82 -5.96 2.13
CA GLU A 18 27.52 -5.06 3.06
C GLU A 18 26.57 -4.65 4.18
N ASP A 19 26.84 -5.21 5.36
CA ASP A 19 26.30 -4.79 6.65
C ASP A 19 26.54 -3.28 6.85
N ILE A 20 25.46 -2.49 6.88
CA ILE A 20 25.49 -1.14 7.47
C ILE A 20 24.43 -1.11 8.56
N GLY A 21 24.93 -1.21 9.79
CA GLY A 21 24.18 -1.10 11.02
C GLY A 21 23.58 0.29 11.25
N GLU A 22 22.62 0.29 12.17
CA GLU A 22 22.04 1.39 12.96
C GLU A 22 22.18 2.83 12.42
N GLU A 23 21.04 3.50 12.19
CA GLU A 23 20.69 4.64 13.03
C GLU A 23 19.18 4.96 13.05
N ILE A 24 18.72 5.11 14.28
CA ILE A 24 17.46 5.69 14.78
C ILE A 24 17.13 7.06 14.18
N ASN A 25 15.85 7.30 13.84
CA ASN A 25 15.27 8.63 14.02
C ASN A 25 13.99 8.57 14.84
N SER A 26 14.18 8.91 16.11
CA SER A 26 13.13 9.28 17.04
C SER A 26 12.71 10.71 16.74
N ARG A 27 11.44 10.95 16.37
CA ARG A 27 10.62 12.12 16.76
C ARG A 27 9.35 12.19 15.93
N THR A 28 8.22 11.94 16.58
CA THR A 28 7.08 12.87 16.53
C THR A 28 6.12 12.54 17.67
N ASN A 29 6.23 13.34 18.75
CA ASN A 29 5.19 13.44 19.76
C ASN A 29 3.96 14.07 19.10
N ILE A 30 2.89 13.30 18.94
CA ILE A 30 1.58 13.87 18.60
C ILE A 30 0.97 14.36 19.92
N THR A 31 0.99 15.68 20.11
CA THR A 31 0.29 16.35 21.21
C THR A 31 -1.22 16.19 21.03
N ASN A 32 -1.88 15.61 22.02
CA ASN A 32 -3.34 15.57 22.12
C ASN A 32 -3.89 17.00 22.20
N ILE A 33 -4.58 17.46 21.17
CA ILE A 33 -5.32 18.73 21.22
C ILE A 33 -6.71 18.42 21.78
N SER A 34 -6.92 18.84 23.02
CA SER A 34 -8.23 18.90 23.67
C SER A 34 -9.13 19.88 22.94
N SER A 35 -10.20 19.40 22.32
CA SER A 35 -11.25 20.25 21.73
C SER A 35 -12.22 20.67 22.82
N GLY A 36 -12.10 21.93 23.27
CA GLY A 36 -12.93 22.54 24.30
C GLY A 36 -14.42 22.57 23.95
N GLY A 37 -15.25 22.23 24.95
CA GLY A 37 -16.69 22.37 24.89
C GLY A 37 -17.12 23.83 24.89
N SER A 38 -18.03 24.20 23.98
CA SER A 38 -18.65 25.52 23.96
C SER A 38 -20.17 25.35 24.04
N ASN A 39 -20.71 25.57 25.24
CA ASN A 39 -22.16 25.66 25.48
C ASN A 39 -22.66 27.03 24.99
N ARG A 40 -23.53 27.03 23.97
CA ARG A 40 -24.43 28.16 23.71
C ARG A 40 -25.84 27.63 23.48
N GLY A 41 -26.71 27.90 24.46
CA GLY A 41 -28.13 27.64 24.39
C GLY A 41 -28.81 28.54 23.35
N GLY A 42 -29.81 27.98 22.68
CA GLY A 42 -30.68 28.68 21.75
C GLY A 42 -31.89 27.80 21.43
N SER A 43 -33.01 28.13 22.06
CA SER A 43 -34.33 27.49 21.87
C SER A 43 -34.91 27.80 20.48
N GLY A 44 -35.45 26.80 19.79
CA GLY A 44 -36.39 27.03 18.68
C GLY A 44 -36.54 25.89 17.68
N GLY A 45 -37.79 25.37 17.56
CA GLY A 45 -38.31 24.72 16.34
C GLY A 45 -38.05 23.22 16.18
N ARG A 46 -38.99 22.36 16.57
CA ARG A 46 -38.99 20.92 16.25
C ARG A 46 -39.61 20.69 14.87
N THR A 47 -38.80 20.68 13.82
CA THR A 47 -39.13 19.94 12.60
C THR A 47 -38.68 18.49 12.79
N SER A 48 -39.63 17.55 12.77
CA SER A 48 -39.35 16.12 12.89
C SER A 48 -38.75 15.59 11.59
N GLY A 49 -37.51 16.01 11.29
CA GLY A 49 -36.63 15.27 10.42
C GLY A 49 -36.24 13.98 11.14
N LYS A 50 -36.36 12.84 10.45
CA LYS A 50 -35.96 11.52 10.96
C LYS A 50 -34.45 11.54 11.22
N MET A 51 -34.06 11.98 12.41
CA MET A 51 -32.68 11.97 12.85
C MET A 51 -32.28 10.52 13.08
N ASN A 52 -31.50 9.96 12.17
CA ASN A 52 -30.82 8.70 12.42
C ASN A 52 -29.84 8.98 13.56
N GLN A 53 -30.17 8.53 14.77
CA GLN A 53 -29.28 8.65 15.92
C GLN A 53 -28.01 7.86 15.62
N THR A 54 -26.92 8.56 15.31
CA THR A 54 -25.60 7.93 15.20
C THR A 54 -25.21 7.42 16.57
N THR A 55 -24.94 6.13 16.69
CA THR A 55 -24.50 5.57 17.98
C THR A 55 -23.10 6.09 18.29
N ILE A 56 -22.72 6.14 19.58
CA ILE A 56 -21.37 6.57 20.01
C ILE A 56 -20.28 5.73 19.30
N ASN A 57 -20.57 4.45 19.03
CA ASN A 57 -19.68 3.54 18.31
C ASN A 57 -19.46 3.97 16.85
N ASP A 58 -20.52 4.43 16.17
CA ASP A 58 -20.41 4.91 14.78
C ASP A 58 -19.60 6.20 14.69
N ALA A 59 -19.78 7.10 15.66
CA ALA A 59 -18.99 8.33 15.75
C ALA A 59 -17.50 8.02 15.98
N TYR A 60 -17.19 7.10 16.90
CA TYR A 60 -15.83 6.66 17.17
C TYR A 60 -15.17 6.02 15.92
N LYS A 61 -15.89 5.12 15.23
CA LYS A 61 -15.39 4.50 14.00
C LYS A 61 -15.14 5.52 12.89
N LYS A 62 -16.02 6.52 12.77
CA LYS A 62 -15.85 7.62 11.81
C LYS A 62 -14.59 8.43 12.08
N GLU A 63 -14.36 8.80 13.34
CA GLU A 63 -13.17 9.55 13.75
C GLU A 63 -11.88 8.74 13.55
N ALA A 64 -11.90 7.45 13.90
CA ALA A 64 -10.76 6.56 13.67
C ALA A 64 -10.43 6.42 12.17
N ARG A 65 -11.46 6.29 11.31
CA ARG A 65 -11.31 6.27 9.86
C ARG A 65 -10.73 7.59 9.34
N GLU A 66 -11.25 8.72 9.80
CA GLU A 66 -10.77 10.03 9.38
C GLU A 66 -9.29 10.22 9.69
N ARG A 67 -8.86 9.87 10.91
CA ARG A 67 -7.44 9.89 11.30
C ARG A 67 -6.58 8.99 10.41
N ALA A 68 -7.03 7.76 10.13
CA ALA A 68 -6.30 6.84 9.25
C ALA A 68 -6.18 7.39 7.83
N CYS A 69 -7.27 7.92 7.25
CA CYS A 69 -7.25 8.53 5.93
C CYS A 69 -6.30 9.72 5.85
N THR A 70 -6.29 10.61 6.85
CA THR A 70 -5.36 11.75 6.88
C THR A 70 -3.90 11.30 6.89
N LEU A 71 -3.56 10.27 7.66
CA LEU A 71 -2.20 9.73 7.72
C LEU A 71 -1.79 9.08 6.39
N ILE A 72 -2.70 8.33 5.75
CA ILE A 72 -2.45 7.74 4.42
C ILE A 72 -2.22 8.85 3.40
N THR A 73 -3.08 9.87 3.35
CA THR A 73 -2.93 11.00 2.43
C THR A 73 -1.61 11.74 2.64
N ARG A 74 -1.21 11.94 3.90
CA ARG A 74 0.08 12.56 4.22
C ARG A 74 1.26 11.71 3.73
N TRP A 75 1.25 10.42 4.00
CA TRP A 75 2.28 9.50 3.52
C TRP A 75 2.37 9.47 1.99
N MET A 76 1.23 9.44 1.30
CA MET A 76 1.20 9.51 -0.17
C MET A 76 1.80 10.82 -0.69
N TYR A 77 1.50 11.95 -0.05
CA TYR A 77 2.08 13.24 -0.42
C TYR A 77 3.60 13.27 -0.21
N GLU A 78 4.09 12.80 0.94
CA GLU A 78 5.53 12.76 1.26
C GLU A 78 6.29 11.80 0.31
N ALA A 79 5.68 10.68 -0.08
CA ALA A 79 6.26 9.70 -1.00
C ALA A 79 6.01 10.01 -2.49
N ALA A 80 5.39 11.16 -2.80
CA ALA A 80 4.99 11.54 -4.16
C ALA A 80 4.18 10.46 -4.90
N ILE A 81 3.34 9.71 -4.18
CA ILE A 81 2.50 8.65 -4.73
C ILE A 81 1.28 9.29 -5.40
N PRO A 82 1.04 9.02 -6.69
CA PRO A 82 -0.17 9.49 -7.37
C PRO A 82 -1.47 9.04 -6.67
N PHE A 83 -2.47 9.93 -6.59
CA PHE A 83 -3.71 9.62 -5.86
C PHE A 83 -4.53 8.49 -6.47
N ASN A 84 -4.34 8.18 -7.76
CA ASN A 84 -4.95 7.01 -8.37
C ASN A 84 -4.47 5.69 -7.75
N ALA A 85 -3.39 5.67 -6.97
CA ALA A 85 -2.91 4.46 -6.32
C ALA A 85 -3.95 3.81 -5.39
N VAL A 86 -4.89 4.58 -4.84
CA VAL A 86 -5.97 4.04 -4.00
C VAL A 86 -7.03 3.26 -4.78
N THR A 87 -7.03 3.36 -6.12
CA THR A 87 -7.97 2.62 -6.98
C THR A 87 -7.45 1.24 -7.36
N TYR A 88 -6.18 0.92 -7.06
CA TYR A 88 -5.64 -0.40 -7.34
C TYR A 88 -6.31 -1.46 -6.46
N PRO A 89 -6.64 -2.65 -7.02
CA PRO A 89 -7.29 -3.72 -6.28
C PRO A 89 -6.53 -4.20 -5.03
N SER A 90 -5.22 -4.00 -5.01
CA SER A 90 -4.34 -4.35 -3.88
C SER A 90 -4.49 -3.43 -2.66
N PHE A 91 -5.07 -2.24 -2.82
CA PHE A 91 -5.14 -1.24 -1.75
C PHE A 91 -6.05 -1.68 -0.61
N GLN A 92 -7.25 -2.18 -0.91
CA GLN A 92 -8.20 -2.63 0.12
C GLN A 92 -7.69 -3.84 0.93
N PRO A 93 -7.15 -4.91 0.31
CA PRO A 93 -6.50 -6.01 1.04
C PRO A 93 -5.35 -5.55 1.95
N MET A 94 -4.55 -4.57 1.53
CA MET A 94 -3.49 -4.00 2.37
C MET A 94 -4.05 -3.38 3.65
N ILE A 95 -5.12 -2.56 3.54
CA ILE A 95 -5.76 -1.95 4.71
C ILE A 95 -6.37 -3.01 5.63
N GLU A 96 -7.00 -4.03 5.08
CA GLU A 96 -7.59 -5.14 5.85
C GLU A 96 -6.52 -5.93 6.60
N ALA A 97 -5.39 -6.25 5.97
CA ALA A 97 -4.28 -6.95 6.61
C ALA A 97 -3.69 -6.14 7.78
N ILE A 98 -3.49 -4.83 7.59
CA ILE A 98 -3.05 -3.93 8.67
C ILE A 98 -4.09 -3.88 9.80
N GLY A 99 -5.38 -3.79 9.46
CA GLY A 99 -6.47 -3.78 10.43
C GLY A 99 -6.60 -5.07 11.23
N GLN A 100 -6.37 -6.23 10.60
CA GLN A 100 -6.37 -7.55 11.24
C GLN A 100 -5.17 -7.74 12.19
N TYR A 101 -4.00 -7.20 11.84
CA TYR A 101 -2.86 -7.17 12.76
C TYR A 101 -3.17 -6.33 13.99
N GLY A 102 -3.74 -5.14 13.79
CA GLY A 102 -4.14 -4.22 14.86
C GLY A 102 -3.04 -3.28 15.32
N VAL A 103 -3.25 -2.68 16.50
CA VAL A 103 -2.35 -1.64 17.05
C VAL A 103 -0.98 -2.24 17.39
N GLY A 104 0.09 -1.55 17.02
CA GLY A 104 1.46 -1.97 17.32
C GLY A 104 2.16 -2.70 16.16
N MET A 105 1.51 -2.81 14.99
CA MET A 105 2.21 -3.22 13.77
C MET A 105 3.37 -2.25 13.49
N LYS A 106 4.57 -2.79 13.32
CA LYS A 106 5.69 -2.03 12.78
C LYS A 106 5.56 -2.01 11.26
N GLY A 107 5.80 -0.86 10.65
CA GLY A 107 5.92 -0.78 9.19
C GLY A 107 7.05 -1.69 8.70
N PRO A 108 6.95 -2.20 7.46
CA PRO A 108 8.02 -3.01 6.90
C PRO A 108 9.28 -2.18 6.72
N THR A 109 10.43 -2.81 6.93
CA THR A 109 11.74 -2.22 6.68
C THR A 109 12.05 -2.15 5.18
N PHE A 110 13.00 -1.29 4.79
CA PHE A 110 13.45 -1.19 3.40
C PHE A 110 13.92 -2.54 2.84
N HIS A 111 14.69 -3.30 3.61
CA HIS A 111 15.18 -4.62 3.20
C HIS A 111 14.05 -5.63 3.04
N GLU A 112 13.06 -5.65 3.94
CA GLU A 112 11.92 -6.56 3.82
C GLU A 112 11.11 -6.29 2.55
N VAL A 113 10.87 -5.02 2.21
CA VAL A 113 10.16 -4.65 0.97
C VAL A 113 10.98 -5.01 -0.26
N ARG A 114 12.23 -4.54 -0.32
CA ARG A 114 13.10 -4.67 -1.51
C ARG A 114 13.49 -6.11 -1.81
N VAL A 115 13.80 -6.90 -0.77
CA VAL A 115 14.36 -8.25 -0.96
C VAL A 115 13.28 -9.29 -0.78
N THR A 116 12.68 -9.37 0.40
CA THR A 116 11.83 -10.50 0.76
C THR A 116 10.47 -10.44 0.06
N ASN A 117 9.78 -9.31 0.16
CA ASN A 117 8.43 -9.17 -0.38
C ASN A 117 8.44 -9.09 -1.90
N LEU A 118 9.40 -8.36 -2.50
CA LEU A 118 9.53 -8.31 -3.95
C LEU A 118 9.84 -9.68 -4.57
N LYS A 119 10.69 -10.50 -3.93
CA LYS A 119 10.95 -11.88 -4.37
C LYS A 119 9.68 -12.74 -4.33
N LYS A 120 8.82 -12.56 -3.32
CA LYS A 120 7.53 -13.27 -3.24
C LYS A 120 6.58 -12.85 -4.36
N GLU A 121 6.44 -11.55 -4.61
CA GLU A 121 5.60 -11.04 -5.73
C GLU A 121 6.10 -11.52 -7.10
N LEU A 122 7.43 -11.59 -7.27
CA LEU A 122 8.04 -12.15 -8.48
C LEU A 122 7.72 -13.64 -8.65
N ALA A 123 7.77 -14.42 -7.56
CA ALA A 123 7.38 -15.83 -7.61
C ALA A 123 5.89 -16.00 -7.94
N LEU A 124 5.00 -15.21 -7.34
CA LEU A 124 3.57 -15.22 -7.64
C LEU A 124 3.30 -14.87 -9.12
N THR A 125 4.01 -13.88 -9.65
CA THR A 125 3.88 -13.47 -11.05
C THR A 125 4.36 -14.59 -11.99
N LYS A 126 5.50 -15.21 -11.69
CA LYS A 126 6.00 -16.36 -12.46
C LYS A 126 5.01 -17.53 -12.44
N ASP A 127 4.42 -17.80 -11.28
CA ASP A 127 3.42 -18.86 -11.14
C ASP A 127 2.17 -18.58 -11.98
N LEU A 128 1.68 -17.33 -11.98
CA LEU A 128 0.56 -16.90 -12.81
C LEU A 128 0.88 -17.01 -14.32
N MET A 129 2.15 -16.82 -14.70
CA MET A 129 2.58 -16.89 -16.10
C MET A 129 2.85 -18.31 -16.62
N LYS A 130 2.89 -19.34 -15.76
CA LYS A 130 3.30 -20.71 -16.14
C LYS A 130 2.53 -21.25 -17.34
N ASP A 131 1.20 -21.13 -17.34
CA ASP A 131 0.36 -21.65 -18.41
C ASP A 131 0.64 -20.94 -19.74
N HIS A 132 0.82 -19.62 -19.70
CA HIS A 132 1.22 -18.83 -20.86
C HIS A 132 2.60 -19.23 -21.38
N MET A 133 3.58 -19.48 -20.50
CA MET A 133 4.92 -19.91 -20.91
C MET A 133 4.90 -21.28 -21.61
N VAL A 134 4.05 -22.21 -21.14
CA VAL A 134 3.85 -23.51 -21.81
C VAL A 134 3.24 -23.33 -23.20
N GLU A 135 2.29 -22.41 -23.34
CA GLU A 135 1.68 -22.08 -24.64
C GLU A 135 2.68 -21.40 -25.59
N TRP A 136 3.48 -20.47 -25.10
CA TRP A 136 4.53 -19.79 -25.86
C TRP A 136 5.58 -20.76 -26.41
N GLY A 137 5.92 -21.81 -25.65
CA GLY A 137 6.83 -22.86 -26.12
C GLY A 137 6.29 -23.66 -27.31
N LYS A 138 4.96 -23.74 -27.48
CA LYS A 138 4.30 -24.45 -28.59
C LYS A 138 4.06 -23.55 -29.79
N ASN A 139 3.56 -22.34 -29.55
CA ASN A 139 3.02 -21.45 -30.58
C ASN A 139 3.96 -20.29 -30.94
N GLY A 140 5.03 -20.09 -30.16
CA GLY A 140 5.82 -18.87 -30.17
C GLY A 140 5.13 -17.73 -29.38
N CYS A 141 5.87 -16.65 -29.14
CA CYS A 141 5.35 -15.42 -28.55
C CYS A 141 6.00 -14.22 -29.25
N SER A 142 5.25 -13.14 -29.44
CA SER A 142 5.75 -11.88 -29.99
C SER A 142 5.69 -10.81 -28.90
N LEU A 143 6.82 -10.15 -28.66
CA LEU A 143 6.90 -9.02 -27.73
C LEU A 143 6.79 -7.72 -28.53
N MET A 144 5.74 -6.94 -28.30
CA MET A 144 5.62 -5.59 -28.85
C MET A 144 6.11 -4.59 -27.81
N SER A 145 7.22 -3.91 -28.11
CA SER A 145 7.73 -2.80 -27.30
C SER A 145 7.10 -1.49 -27.73
N ASP A 146 6.48 -0.77 -26.80
CA ASP A 146 5.99 0.60 -27.00
C ASP A 146 7.13 1.61 -26.78
N GLY A 147 7.84 1.94 -27.86
CA GLY A 147 8.89 2.96 -27.82
C GLY A 147 8.30 4.37 -27.90
N TRP A 148 7.99 4.99 -26.76
CA TRP A 148 7.74 6.44 -26.70
C TRP A 148 9.02 7.16 -26.25
N MET A 149 9.31 8.31 -26.86
CA MET A 149 10.37 9.22 -26.40
C MET A 149 9.73 10.41 -25.68
N ASP A 150 10.28 10.74 -24.51
CA ASP A 150 9.95 11.97 -23.78
C ASP A 150 10.69 13.16 -24.44
N ARG A 151 10.03 14.32 -24.56
CA ARG A 151 10.52 15.48 -25.32
C ARG A 151 11.09 16.58 -24.43
#